data_AF-A0A8T3D7Y2-F1
#
_entry.id   AF-A0A8T3D7Y2-F1
#
_cell.length_a   1.000
_cell.length_b   1.000
_cell.length_c   1.000
_cell.angle_alpha   90.00
_cell.angle_beta   90.00
_cell.angle_gamma   90.00
#
_symmetry.space_group_name_H-M   'P 1'
#
loop_
_entity.id
_entity.type
_entity.pdbx_description
1 polymer ?
#
loop_
_entity_poly.entity_id
_entity_poly.type
_entity_poly.pdbx_seq_one_letter_code
_entity_poly.pdbx_strand_id
1 'polypeptide(L)'
;MGNIESVDGQSEMKTHIMPLKVPMPDPIELEERFALVLNSMNLPPDKARLLRQYDNEKKWDLICDQERFQVKNPPHTYIQKLRGYLDPAVTRKKFRRRVQESTKVLRELEISLRTNHIGWVREFLNDENRGLDVLVEYLSFAQCAVMLDFEGLEKGEDGYLERSKSWSRSIEDLHQSEGRAFCNTLTRSARQTVLRYNTMTNSKTIKNSRLVSQKDDVHVCIMCLRAVMNYQYGFNLVMSHPHAVNEIALSLNNKNSRTKALVLELLAAVCLVRGGHEIILSALTTSKR
;
A
#
# COMPACT_ATOMS: atom_id res chain seq x y z
N MET A 1 40.08 59.91 38.15
CA MET A 1 40.90 59.95 36.92
C MET A 1 40.82 58.59 36.26
N GLY A 2 40.56 58.54 34.95
CA GLY A 2 40.86 57.39 34.09
C GLY A 2 39.68 56.50 33.68
N ASN A 3 38.98 56.88 32.60
CA ASN A 3 38.22 55.97 31.72
C ASN A 3 39.14 54.88 31.14
N ILE A 4 38.57 53.72 30.76
CA ILE A 4 38.92 52.93 29.55
C ILE A 4 37.78 51.94 29.22
N GLU A 5 37.24 52.11 27.99
CA GLU A 5 36.71 51.14 27.01
C GLU A 5 35.61 50.13 27.44
N SER A 6 34.36 50.21 26.98
CA SER A 6 33.83 50.11 25.60
C SER A 6 34.12 48.75 24.93
N VAL A 7 33.19 47.80 25.07
CA VAL A 7 32.93 46.76 24.06
C VAL A 7 31.42 46.55 23.97
N ASP A 8 30.86 47.15 22.92
CA ASP A 8 29.48 47.00 22.49
C ASP A 8 29.35 45.62 21.82
N GLY A 9 28.79 44.65 22.54
CA GLY A 9 28.44 43.34 22.02
C GLY A 9 27.10 43.40 21.29
N GLN A 10 27.05 44.08 20.15
CA GLN A 10 25.93 43.95 19.22
C GLN A 10 25.89 42.49 18.74
N SER A 11 25.02 41.70 19.37
CA SER A 11 24.50 40.49 18.76
C SER A 11 23.77 40.94 17.50
N GLU A 12 24.46 40.83 16.35
CA GLU A 12 23.83 40.90 15.04
C GLU A 12 22.76 39.81 15.01
N MET A 13 21.54 40.22 15.39
CA MET A 13 20.34 39.52 15.05
C MET A 13 20.32 39.56 13.54
N LYS A 14 20.87 38.52 12.90
CA LYS A 14 20.63 38.19 11.50
C LYS A 14 19.13 38.23 11.36
N THR A 15 18.64 39.36 10.85
CA THR A 15 17.31 39.49 10.33
C THR A 15 17.23 38.39 9.30
N HIS A 16 16.55 37.31 9.67
CA HIS A 16 16.10 36.33 8.71
C HIS A 16 15.35 37.17 7.68
N ILE A 17 15.99 37.37 6.53
CA ILE A 17 15.39 38.04 5.38
C ILE A 17 14.19 37.17 5.05
N MET A 18 13.03 37.56 5.58
CA MET A 18 11.77 36.93 5.23
C MET A 18 11.63 37.18 3.74
N PRO A 19 11.46 36.14 2.90
CA PRO A 19 11.21 36.36 1.49
C PRO A 19 9.96 37.22 1.41
N LEU A 20 10.08 38.37 0.72
CA LEU A 20 9.03 39.35 0.44
C LEU A 20 7.66 38.68 0.50
N LYS A 21 6.87 38.94 1.55
CA LYS A 21 5.48 38.48 1.62
C LYS A 21 4.81 39.04 0.37
N VAL A 22 4.45 38.16 -0.56
CA VAL A 22 3.58 38.51 -1.68
C VAL A 22 2.37 39.21 -1.05
N PRO A 23 2.01 40.42 -1.49
CA PRO A 23 0.90 41.15 -0.88
C PRO A 23 -0.37 40.32 -1.00
N MET A 24 -1.15 40.30 0.08
CA MET A 24 -2.44 39.62 0.07
C MET A 24 -3.33 40.24 -1.02
N PRO A 25 -3.94 39.42 -1.88
CA PRO A 25 -4.83 39.92 -2.94
C PRO A 25 -6.13 40.47 -2.34
N ASP A 26 -7.00 41.00 -3.19
CA ASP A 26 -8.32 41.45 -2.75
C ASP A 26 -9.17 40.29 -2.18
N PRO A 27 -10.20 40.58 -1.37
CA PRO A 27 -10.97 39.54 -0.68
C PRO A 27 -11.65 38.52 -1.59
N ILE A 28 -11.99 38.89 -2.83
CA ILE A 28 -12.66 38.00 -3.78
C ILE A 28 -11.65 36.99 -4.31
N GLU A 29 -10.52 37.48 -4.82
CA GLU A 29 -9.44 36.63 -5.32
C GLU A 29 -8.87 35.73 -4.22
N LEU A 30 -8.71 36.26 -3.00
CA LEU A 30 -8.24 35.48 -1.85
C LEU A 30 -9.13 34.26 -1.62
N GLU A 31 -10.45 34.43 -1.67
CA GLU A 31 -11.37 33.35 -1.35
C GLU A 31 -11.49 32.33 -2.49
N GLU A 32 -11.38 32.77 -3.75
CA GLU A 32 -11.26 31.86 -4.90
C GLU A 32 -10.00 30.98 -4.78
N ARG A 33 -8.84 31.58 -4.50
CA ARG A 33 -7.58 30.84 -4.29
C ARG A 33 -7.67 29.89 -3.10
N PHE A 34 -8.24 30.35 -1.99
CA PHE A 34 -8.42 29.51 -0.79
C PHE A 34 -9.31 28.31 -1.07
N ALA A 35 -10.41 28.50 -1.82
CA ALA A 35 -11.29 27.41 -2.23
C ALA A 35 -10.57 26.35 -3.08
N LEU A 36 -9.68 26.76 -3.99
CA LEU A 36 -8.86 25.83 -4.78
C LEU A 36 -7.93 25.01 -3.88
N VAL A 37 -7.28 25.65 -2.91
CA VAL A 37 -6.41 24.97 -1.93
C VAL A 37 -7.21 23.94 -1.14
N LEU A 38 -8.36 24.30 -0.58
CA LEU A 38 -9.22 23.37 0.17
C LEU A 38 -9.69 22.18 -0.66
N ASN A 39 -10.09 22.43 -1.91
CA ASN A 39 -10.51 21.37 -2.84
C ASN A 39 -9.37 20.40 -3.19
N SER A 40 -8.12 20.86 -3.10
CA SER A 40 -6.95 20.03 -3.37
C SER A 40 -6.54 19.13 -2.19
N MET A 41 -7.05 19.38 -0.98
CA MET A 41 -6.62 18.71 0.26
C MET A 41 -7.45 17.47 0.64
N ASN A 42 -8.52 17.14 -0.08
CA ASN A 42 -9.41 16.00 0.21
C ASN A 42 -9.91 15.97 1.67
N LEU A 43 -10.38 17.12 2.16
CA LEU A 43 -10.85 17.28 3.54
C LEU A 43 -12.28 16.77 3.73
N PRO A 44 -12.62 16.21 4.90
CA PRO A 44 -14.02 15.99 5.28
C PRO A 44 -14.82 17.30 5.29
N PRO A 45 -16.13 17.27 4.98
CA PRO A 45 -16.96 18.48 4.89
C PRO A 45 -16.92 19.37 6.13
N ASP A 46 -16.89 18.78 7.32
CA ASP A 46 -16.83 19.51 8.59
C ASP A 46 -15.53 20.27 8.79
N LYS A 47 -14.40 19.65 8.42
CA LYS A 47 -13.08 20.30 8.52
C LYS A 47 -12.94 21.42 7.50
N ALA A 48 -13.41 21.22 6.28
CA ALA A 48 -13.47 22.28 5.27
C ALA A 48 -14.35 23.46 5.72
N ARG A 49 -15.50 23.19 6.38
CA ARG A 49 -16.37 24.23 6.93
C ARG A 49 -15.70 25.05 8.03
N LEU A 50 -14.93 24.42 8.91
CA LEU A 50 -14.17 25.13 9.94
C LEU A 50 -13.09 26.04 9.32
N LEU A 51 -12.35 25.54 8.32
CA LEU A 51 -11.31 26.33 7.65
C LEU A 51 -11.88 27.52 6.87
N ARG A 52 -13.10 27.41 6.31
CA ARG A 52 -13.78 28.54 5.66
C ARG A 52 -14.06 29.73 6.58
N GLN A 53 -14.13 29.50 7.89
CA GLN A 53 -14.37 30.54 8.89
C GLN A 53 -13.09 31.28 9.33
N TYR A 54 -11.92 30.92 8.78
CA TYR A 54 -10.68 31.62 9.06
C TYR A 54 -10.75 33.08 8.60
N ASP A 55 -10.03 33.93 9.33
CA ASP A 55 -9.74 35.30 8.93
C ASP A 55 -8.79 35.33 7.72
N ASN A 56 -8.80 36.46 7.00
CA ASN A 56 -8.09 36.60 5.74
C ASN A 56 -6.58 36.34 5.87
N GLU A 57 -5.98 36.74 7.00
CA GLU A 57 -4.55 36.52 7.25
C GLU A 57 -4.20 35.03 7.27
N LYS A 58 -4.96 34.20 8.01
CA LYS A 58 -4.72 32.75 8.06
C LYS A 58 -5.01 32.06 6.73
N LYS A 59 -6.02 32.53 5.99
CA LYS A 59 -6.30 32.01 4.64
C LYS A 59 -5.13 32.29 3.70
N TRP A 60 -4.59 33.49 3.77
CA TRP A 60 -3.45 33.89 2.95
C TRP A 60 -2.17 33.14 3.31
N ASP A 61 -1.89 32.96 4.60
CA ASP A 61 -0.76 32.15 5.06
C ASP A 61 -0.86 30.70 4.54
N LEU A 62 -2.06 30.09 4.58
CA LEU A 62 -2.26 28.73 4.05
C LEU A 62 -2.05 28.65 2.53
N ILE A 63 -2.49 29.66 1.78
CA ILE A 63 -2.25 29.73 0.33
C ILE A 63 -0.75 29.83 0.04
N CYS A 64 -0.04 30.70 0.76
CA CYS A 64 1.39 30.88 0.59
C CYS A 64 2.18 29.59 0.91
N ASP A 65 1.81 28.89 1.98
CA ASP A 65 2.40 27.61 2.34
C ASP A 65 2.16 26.55 1.26
N GLN A 66 0.95 26.51 0.70
CA GLN A 66 0.60 25.58 -0.37
C GLN A 66 1.35 25.88 -1.67
N GLU A 67 1.52 27.15 -2.05
CA GLU A 67 2.28 27.57 -3.24
C GLU A 67 3.78 27.28 -3.12
N ARG A 68 4.32 27.30 -1.88
CA ARG A 68 5.71 26.93 -1.59
C ARG A 68 5.94 25.43 -1.62
N PHE A 69 4.88 24.63 -1.44
CA PHE A 69 4.97 23.18 -1.40
C PHE A 69 5.28 22.62 -2.81
N GLN A 70 6.37 21.88 -2.92
CA GLN A 70 6.74 21.19 -4.15
C GLN A 70 6.69 19.68 -3.96
N VAL A 71 5.98 19.02 -4.88
CA VAL A 71 5.95 17.56 -4.97
C VAL A 71 7.35 17.05 -5.33
N LYS A 72 7.87 16.11 -4.53
CA LYS A 72 9.22 15.54 -4.73
C LYS A 72 9.39 14.82 -6.07
N ASN A 73 8.43 13.98 -6.45
CA ASN A 73 8.44 13.21 -7.70
C ASN A 73 7.03 13.03 -8.27
N PRO A 74 6.86 13.03 -9.60
CA PRO A 74 5.58 12.69 -10.23
C PRO A 74 5.24 11.18 -10.07
N PRO A 75 3.96 10.80 -10.20
CA PRO A 75 3.50 9.40 -10.07
C PRO A 75 4.25 8.40 -10.95
N HIS A 76 4.50 8.74 -12.22
CA HIS A 76 5.14 7.83 -13.19
C HIS A 76 6.50 7.33 -12.71
N THR A 77 7.23 8.10 -11.89
CA THR A 77 8.55 7.74 -11.35
C THR A 77 8.46 6.51 -10.46
N TYR A 78 7.43 6.42 -9.62
CA TYR A 78 7.21 5.26 -8.76
C TYR A 78 6.69 4.06 -9.55
N ILE A 79 5.78 4.31 -10.50
CA ILE A 79 5.18 3.29 -11.35
C ILE A 79 6.25 2.58 -12.20
N GLN A 80 7.16 3.34 -12.82
CA GLN A 80 8.26 2.77 -13.60
C GLN A 80 9.19 1.90 -12.76
N LYS A 81 9.49 2.30 -11.52
CA LYS A 81 10.29 1.48 -10.59
C LYS A 81 9.58 0.15 -10.27
N LEU A 82 8.29 0.19 -9.94
CA LEU A 82 7.48 -1.00 -9.67
C LEU A 82 7.40 -1.94 -10.88
N ARG A 83 7.12 -1.40 -12.08
CA ARG A 83 7.18 -2.18 -13.34
C ARG A 83 8.56 -2.80 -13.55
N GLY A 84 9.63 -2.07 -13.23
CA GLY A 84 11.01 -2.56 -13.29
C GLY A 84 11.32 -3.69 -12.32
N TYR A 85 10.54 -3.87 -11.25
CA TYR A 85 10.62 -5.01 -10.33
C TYR A 85 9.86 -6.23 -10.85
N LEU A 86 8.82 -6.01 -11.65
CA LEU A 86 7.96 -7.05 -12.21
C LEU A 86 8.48 -7.66 -13.52
N ASP A 87 9.42 -6.98 -14.19
CA ASP A 87 9.97 -7.41 -15.48
C ASP A 87 10.66 -8.80 -15.40
N PRO A 88 10.09 -9.85 -16.05
CA PRO A 88 10.60 -11.21 -15.97
C PRO A 88 11.89 -11.42 -16.79
N ALA A 89 12.16 -10.54 -17.78
CA ALA A 89 13.34 -10.60 -18.63
C ALA A 89 14.63 -10.24 -17.87
N VAL A 90 14.50 -9.63 -16.70
CA VAL A 90 15.64 -9.22 -15.86
C VAL A 90 16.33 -10.44 -15.26
N THR A 91 17.67 -10.48 -15.35
CA THR A 91 18.46 -11.53 -14.69
C THR A 91 18.33 -11.44 -13.18
N ARG A 92 18.47 -12.57 -12.46
CA ARG A 92 18.32 -12.59 -10.99
C ARG A 92 19.28 -11.63 -10.26
N LYS A 93 20.50 -11.48 -10.78
CA LYS A 93 21.50 -10.51 -10.25
C LYS A 93 21.02 -9.07 -10.41
N LYS A 94 20.49 -8.70 -11.57
CA LYS A 94 19.94 -7.36 -11.82
C LYS A 94 18.67 -7.12 -10.99
N PHE A 95 17.78 -8.11 -10.89
CA PHE A 95 16.58 -8.04 -10.06
C PHE A 95 16.94 -7.72 -8.61
N ARG A 96 17.85 -8.49 -7.99
CA ARG A 96 18.32 -8.27 -6.60
C ARG A 96 18.80 -6.84 -6.35
N ARG A 97 19.52 -6.25 -7.32
CA ARG A 97 19.99 -4.86 -7.24
C ARG A 97 18.83 -3.86 -7.33
N ARG A 98 17.87 -4.08 -8.23
CA ARG A 98 16.70 -3.21 -8.39
C ARG A 98 15.84 -3.19 -7.12
N VAL A 99 15.57 -4.35 -6.52
CA VAL A 99 14.70 -4.47 -5.33
C VAL A 99 15.43 -4.22 -4.01
N GLN A 100 16.71 -3.84 -4.03
CA GLN A 100 17.44 -3.54 -2.80
C GLN A 100 16.76 -2.41 -2.02
N GLU A 101 16.33 -1.35 -2.73
CA GLU A 101 15.63 -0.19 -2.15
C GLU A 101 14.10 -0.24 -2.35
N SER A 102 13.51 -1.38 -2.73
CA SER A 102 12.07 -1.49 -3.02
C SER A 102 11.19 -0.94 -1.89
N THR A 103 11.50 -1.31 -0.64
CA THR A 103 10.75 -0.85 0.54
C THR A 103 10.85 0.66 0.74
N LYS A 104 12.00 1.28 0.44
CA LYS A 104 12.17 2.73 0.53
C LYS A 104 11.32 3.43 -0.53
N VAL A 105 11.34 2.93 -1.76
CA VAL A 105 10.53 3.45 -2.87
C VAL A 105 9.04 3.35 -2.55
N LEU A 106 8.59 2.21 -2.01
CA LEU A 106 7.20 2.02 -1.57
C LEU A 106 6.81 2.96 -0.43
N ARG A 107 7.69 3.22 0.54
CA ARG A 107 7.42 4.19 1.61
C ARG A 107 7.32 5.61 1.08
N GLU A 108 8.18 6.01 0.16
CA GLU A 108 8.07 7.32 -0.50
C GLU A 108 6.78 7.44 -1.32
N LEU A 109 6.35 6.35 -1.98
CA LEU A 109 5.07 6.28 -2.68
C LEU A 109 3.88 6.39 -1.70
N GLU A 110 3.90 5.67 -0.58
CA GLU A 110 2.87 5.75 0.47
C GLU A 110 2.70 7.18 0.97
N ILE A 111 3.82 7.83 1.31
CA ILE A 111 3.83 9.22 1.77
C ILE A 111 3.23 10.12 0.69
N SER A 112 3.66 9.97 -0.56
CA SER A 112 3.17 10.77 -1.69
C SER A 112 1.66 10.60 -1.90
N LEU A 113 1.14 9.37 -1.81
CA LEU A 113 -0.29 9.08 -1.91
C LEU A 113 -1.11 9.69 -0.76
N ARG A 114 -0.52 9.78 0.44
CA ARG A 114 -1.23 10.24 1.64
C ARG A 114 -1.13 11.75 1.85
N THR A 115 -0.04 12.40 1.46
CA THR A 115 0.25 13.79 1.86
C THR A 115 0.32 14.79 0.71
N ASN A 116 0.44 14.36 -0.55
CA ASN A 116 0.39 15.31 -1.66
C ASN A 116 -1.06 15.76 -1.92
N HIS A 117 -1.20 16.82 -2.72
CA HIS A 117 -2.51 17.25 -3.21
C HIS A 117 -3.24 16.11 -3.93
N ILE A 118 -4.57 16.09 -3.84
CA ILE A 118 -5.42 15.03 -4.38
C ILE A 118 -5.28 14.87 -5.90
N GLY A 119 -4.86 15.93 -6.61
CA GLY A 119 -4.51 15.87 -8.03
C GLY A 119 -3.39 14.86 -8.33
N TRP A 120 -2.41 14.70 -7.44
CA TRP A 120 -1.33 13.72 -7.57
C TRP A 120 -1.87 12.29 -7.51
N VAL A 121 -2.82 12.04 -6.61
CA VAL A 121 -3.49 10.73 -6.48
C VAL A 121 -4.36 10.45 -7.71
N ARG A 122 -5.09 11.47 -8.22
CA ARG A 122 -5.84 11.34 -9.48
C ARG A 122 -4.93 10.99 -10.65
N GLU A 123 -3.79 11.66 -10.78
CA GLU A 123 -2.80 11.37 -11.81
C GLU A 123 -2.24 9.95 -11.68
N PHE A 124 -1.91 9.50 -10.46
CA PHE A 124 -1.48 8.12 -10.22
C PHE A 124 -2.52 7.08 -10.66
N LEU A 125 -3.81 7.36 -10.45
CA LEU A 125 -4.92 6.44 -10.70
C LEU A 125 -5.52 6.53 -12.11
N ASN A 126 -5.07 7.46 -12.97
CA ASN A 126 -5.65 7.67 -14.29
C ASN A 126 -5.31 6.53 -15.28
N ASP A 127 -5.96 6.54 -16.45
CA ASP A 127 -5.82 5.51 -17.48
C ASP A 127 -4.42 5.47 -18.14
N GLU A 128 -3.67 6.58 -18.09
CA GLU A 128 -2.31 6.66 -18.64
C GLU A 128 -1.30 5.96 -17.71
N ASN A 129 -1.37 6.28 -16.42
CA ASN A 129 -0.44 5.78 -15.41
C ASN A 129 -0.80 4.36 -14.95
N ARG A 130 -2.10 4.07 -14.79
CA ARG A 130 -2.62 2.79 -14.27
C ARG A 130 -1.90 2.37 -12.99
N GLY A 131 -1.68 3.31 -12.09
CA GLY A 131 -0.88 3.10 -10.88
C GLY A 131 -1.48 2.06 -9.95
N LEU A 132 -2.82 1.97 -9.86
CA LEU A 132 -3.52 0.95 -9.08
C LEU A 132 -3.18 -0.47 -9.57
N ASP A 133 -3.25 -0.71 -10.88
CA ASP A 133 -2.98 -2.02 -11.48
C ASP A 133 -1.55 -2.47 -11.17
N VAL A 134 -0.57 -1.59 -11.36
CA VAL A 134 0.84 -1.88 -11.11
C VAL A 134 1.11 -2.14 -9.62
N LEU A 135 0.45 -1.40 -8.73
CA LEU A 135 0.56 -1.60 -7.29
C LEU A 135 -0.02 -2.96 -6.86
N VAL A 136 -1.19 -3.32 -7.38
CA VAL A 136 -1.84 -4.61 -7.10
C VAL A 136 -1.04 -5.77 -7.69
N GLU A 137 -0.49 -5.63 -8.89
CA GLU A 137 0.38 -6.63 -9.51
C GLU A 137 1.67 -6.83 -8.68
N TYR A 138 2.27 -5.75 -8.18
CA TYR A 138 3.43 -5.85 -7.29
C TYR A 138 3.11 -6.53 -5.96
N LEU A 139 1.96 -6.19 -5.35
CA LEU A 139 1.48 -6.85 -4.13
C LEU A 139 1.32 -8.36 -4.35
N SER A 140 0.65 -8.76 -5.44
CA SER A 140 0.45 -10.17 -5.81
C SER A 140 1.80 -10.90 -5.99
N PHE A 141 2.74 -10.28 -6.72
CA PHE A 141 4.09 -10.79 -6.88
C PHE A 141 4.82 -10.96 -5.53
N ALA A 142 4.72 -9.98 -4.64
CA ALA A 142 5.39 -10.02 -3.33
C ALA A 142 4.81 -11.08 -2.38
N GLN A 143 3.57 -11.52 -2.61
CA GLN A 143 2.88 -12.52 -1.78
C GLN A 143 2.91 -13.94 -2.35
N CYS A 144 3.27 -14.10 -3.63
CA CYS A 144 3.31 -15.38 -4.33
C CYS A 144 4.07 -16.49 -3.58
N ALA A 145 5.23 -16.19 -2.96
CA ALA A 145 5.99 -17.18 -2.20
C ALA A 145 5.35 -17.57 -0.85
N VAL A 146 4.64 -16.64 -0.20
CA VAL A 146 4.02 -16.89 1.11
C VAL A 146 2.91 -17.93 1.00
N MET A 147 2.20 -17.97 -0.12
CA MET A 147 1.16 -18.98 -0.38
C MET A 147 1.73 -20.39 -0.49
N LEU A 148 2.89 -20.57 -1.13
CA LEU A 148 3.50 -21.88 -1.33
C LEU A 148 4.15 -22.44 -0.06
N ASP A 149 4.66 -21.58 0.82
CA ASP A 149 5.29 -22.00 2.09
C ASP A 149 4.24 -22.52 3.09
N PHE A 150 2.97 -22.08 2.99
CA PHE A 150 1.87 -22.60 3.80
C PHE A 150 1.44 -24.02 3.37
N GLU A 151 1.39 -24.30 2.06
CA GLU A 151 1.12 -25.65 1.53
C GLU A 151 2.21 -26.68 1.89
N GLY A 152 3.46 -26.24 2.09
CA GLY A 152 4.59 -27.11 2.44
C GLY A 152 4.61 -27.55 3.91
N LEU A 153 4.04 -26.76 4.82
CA LEU A 153 4.05 -27.04 6.25
C LEU A 153 2.95 -28.02 6.67
N GLU A 154 1.79 -28.00 5.99
CA GLU A 154 0.72 -28.97 6.26
C GLU A 154 1.04 -30.41 5.80
N LYS A 155 2.08 -30.59 4.99
CA LYS A 155 2.59 -31.92 4.59
C LYS A 155 3.72 -32.47 5.48
N GLY A 156 4.14 -31.73 6.50
CA GLY A 156 5.41 -31.97 7.19
C GLY A 156 5.36 -32.66 8.57
N GLU A 157 4.19 -33.07 9.05
CA GLU A 157 4.04 -33.66 10.40
C GLU A 157 3.40 -35.06 10.33
N ASP A 158 4.06 -35.98 9.64
CA ASP A 158 3.86 -37.43 9.80
C ASP A 158 5.10 -38.14 9.20
N GLY A 159 6.17 -38.26 9.99
CA GLY A 159 7.42 -38.78 9.44
C GLY A 159 8.59 -38.89 10.40
N TYR A 160 8.37 -39.24 11.67
CA TYR A 160 9.47 -39.69 12.52
C TYR A 160 8.97 -40.63 13.63
N LEU A 161 8.86 -41.93 13.35
CA LEU A 161 9.44 -43.01 14.17
C LEU A 161 9.16 -44.39 13.55
N GLU A 162 10.24 -45.18 13.50
CA GLU A 162 10.35 -46.64 13.40
C GLU A 162 10.05 -47.44 12.11
N ARG A 163 11.18 -47.86 11.56
CA ARG A 163 11.43 -49.03 10.72
C ARG A 163 11.31 -50.32 11.55
N SER A 164 10.25 -51.11 11.35
CA SER A 164 10.30 -52.59 11.35
C SER A 164 8.98 -53.28 10.94
N LYS A 165 9.12 -54.23 9.98
CA LYS A 165 8.31 -55.45 9.72
C LYS A 165 6.81 -55.25 9.39
N SER A 166 6.39 -55.45 8.13
CA SER A 166 6.09 -56.74 7.46
C SER A 166 4.77 -57.40 7.89
N TRP A 167 3.84 -57.46 6.92
CA TRP A 167 2.65 -58.33 6.77
C TRP A 167 1.47 -58.12 7.72
N SER A 168 0.33 -57.65 7.18
CA SER A 168 -0.94 -58.40 7.04
C SER A 168 -2.05 -57.54 6.42
N ARG A 169 -2.88 -58.19 5.59
CA ARG A 169 -4.06 -57.66 4.88
C ARG A 169 -5.28 -57.49 5.82
N SER A 170 -6.27 -56.70 5.37
CA SER A 170 -7.76 -56.80 5.55
C SER A 170 -8.37 -55.42 5.90
N ILE A 171 -9.13 -54.76 5.02
CA ILE A 171 -10.60 -54.76 4.78
C ILE A 171 -11.46 -54.23 5.95
N GLU A 172 -12.35 -53.30 5.59
CA GLU A 172 -13.54 -52.74 6.27
C GLU A 172 -13.40 -51.56 7.25
N ASP A 173 -13.63 -50.37 6.67
CA ASP A 173 -14.72 -49.40 6.93
C ASP A 173 -15.17 -48.94 8.34
N LEU A 174 -15.38 -47.62 8.37
CA LEU A 174 -16.41 -46.85 9.08
C LEU A 174 -16.16 -46.29 10.51
N HIS A 175 -16.35 -44.96 10.55
CA HIS A 175 -16.60 -44.05 11.68
C HIS A 175 -15.43 -43.65 12.58
N GLN A 176 -14.71 -42.61 12.16
CA GLN A 176 -14.46 -41.44 13.03
C GLN A 176 -13.96 -40.23 12.22
N SER A 177 -14.40 -39.05 12.64
CA SER A 177 -13.87 -37.71 12.34
C SER A 177 -14.69 -36.83 11.38
N GLU A 178 -15.71 -36.19 11.94
CA GLU A 178 -16.32 -34.95 11.46
C GLU A 178 -15.36 -33.73 11.51
N GLY A 179 -14.05 -33.94 11.61
CA GLY A 179 -13.06 -32.85 11.73
C GLY A 179 -12.13 -32.65 10.51
N ARG A 180 -12.13 -33.57 9.53
CA ARG A 180 -11.13 -33.59 8.43
C ARG A 180 -11.61 -33.03 7.08
N ALA A 181 -12.88 -32.62 6.95
CA ALA A 181 -13.40 -32.06 5.70
C ALA A 181 -13.10 -30.56 5.51
N PHE A 182 -12.58 -29.88 6.53
CA PHE A 182 -12.38 -28.41 6.52
C PHE A 182 -11.08 -27.96 5.82
N CYS A 183 -10.03 -28.80 5.77
CA CYS A 183 -8.69 -28.36 5.31
C CYS A 183 -8.34 -28.68 3.84
N ASN A 184 -9.01 -29.65 3.21
CA ASN A 184 -8.62 -30.10 1.86
C ASN A 184 -9.02 -29.15 0.71
N THR A 185 -9.73 -28.06 1.02
CA THR A 185 -10.30 -27.13 0.03
C THR A 185 -9.40 -25.92 -0.27
N LEU A 186 -8.34 -25.69 0.53
CA LEU A 186 -7.44 -24.53 0.46
C LEU A 186 -6.40 -24.61 -0.69
N THR A 187 -6.14 -25.82 -1.20
CA THR A 187 -5.09 -26.10 -2.20
C THR A 187 -5.48 -25.71 -3.64
N ARG A 188 -6.67 -25.13 -3.88
CA ARG A 188 -7.25 -25.02 -5.24
C ARG A 188 -7.35 -23.58 -5.79
N SER A 189 -7.37 -22.52 -4.98
CA SER A 189 -7.36 -21.11 -5.40
C SER A 189 -5.99 -20.50 -5.32
N ALA A 190 -5.09 -21.07 -4.50
CA ALA A 190 -3.67 -21.04 -4.78
C ALA A 190 -3.47 -21.32 -6.28
N ARG A 191 -4.17 -22.30 -6.86
CA ARG A 191 -4.10 -22.54 -8.31
C ARG A 191 -4.66 -21.41 -9.17
N GLN A 192 -5.60 -20.55 -8.80
CA GLN A 192 -6.09 -19.48 -9.72
C GLN A 192 -5.16 -18.26 -9.79
N THR A 193 -4.60 -17.80 -8.67
CA THR A 193 -3.55 -16.76 -8.66
C THR A 193 -2.21 -17.35 -9.12
N VAL A 194 -1.93 -18.61 -8.77
CA VAL A 194 -0.78 -19.34 -9.32
C VAL A 194 -0.99 -19.64 -10.82
N LEU A 195 -2.21 -19.84 -11.35
CA LEU A 195 -2.51 -20.06 -12.78
C LEU A 195 -2.12 -18.87 -13.66
N ARG A 196 -2.12 -17.64 -13.13
CA ARG A 196 -1.50 -16.49 -13.83
C ARG A 196 0.00 -16.62 -14.03
N TYR A 197 0.66 -17.41 -13.19
CA TYR A 197 2.08 -17.72 -13.25
C TYR A 197 2.38 -19.18 -13.64
N ASN A 198 1.36 -20.03 -13.88
CA ASN A 198 1.51 -21.49 -14.05
C ASN A 198 1.45 -21.97 -15.50
N THR A 199 1.35 -21.10 -16.50
CA THR A 199 1.72 -21.46 -17.87
C THR A 199 3.24 -21.44 -18.00
N MET A 200 3.83 -22.57 -17.56
CA MET A 200 5.22 -23.02 -17.73
C MET A 200 6.35 -22.16 -17.13
N THR A 201 7.12 -22.79 -16.23
CA THR A 201 8.47 -22.41 -15.75
C THR A 201 8.61 -21.16 -14.86
N ASN A 202 8.61 -21.27 -13.51
CA ASN A 202 9.10 -20.13 -12.71
C ASN A 202 9.64 -20.35 -11.28
N SER A 203 10.48 -21.37 -11.05
CA SER A 203 11.30 -21.45 -9.83
C SER A 203 12.03 -20.11 -9.55
N LYS A 204 12.38 -19.35 -10.60
CA LYS A 204 12.99 -18.02 -10.53
C LYS A 204 12.05 -16.96 -9.92
N THR A 205 10.81 -16.81 -10.41
CA THR A 205 9.84 -15.84 -9.88
C THR A 205 9.47 -16.14 -8.44
N ILE A 206 9.24 -17.41 -8.08
CA ILE A 206 8.96 -17.79 -6.68
C ILE A 206 10.16 -17.42 -5.78
N LYS A 207 11.38 -17.71 -6.22
CA LYS A 207 12.61 -17.33 -5.49
C LYS A 207 12.81 -15.81 -5.39
N ASN A 208 12.35 -15.04 -6.37
CA ASN A 208 12.41 -13.58 -6.37
C ASN A 208 11.30 -12.98 -5.48
N SER A 209 10.10 -13.53 -5.53
CA SER A 209 8.98 -13.21 -4.64
C SER A 209 9.40 -13.43 -3.18
N ARG A 210 10.02 -14.58 -2.85
CA ARG A 210 10.50 -14.85 -1.48
C ARG A 210 11.50 -13.81 -0.97
N LEU A 211 12.29 -13.19 -1.85
CA LEU A 211 13.23 -12.15 -1.47
C LEU A 211 12.52 -10.87 -1.02
N VAL A 212 11.45 -10.47 -1.71
CA VAL A 212 10.68 -9.26 -1.38
C VAL A 212 9.65 -9.52 -0.29
N SER A 213 9.12 -10.75 -0.18
CA SER A 213 8.15 -11.14 0.85
C SER A 213 8.71 -11.12 2.27
N GLN A 214 10.03 -11.24 2.40
CA GLN A 214 10.76 -11.11 3.68
C GLN A 214 10.97 -9.66 4.11
N LYS A 215 10.65 -8.69 3.26
CA LYS A 215 10.75 -7.25 3.52
C LYS A 215 9.37 -6.71 3.94
N ASP A 216 9.32 -5.44 4.35
CA ASP A 216 8.05 -4.77 4.65
C ASP A 216 7.23 -4.39 3.40
N ASP A 217 7.66 -4.78 2.21
CA ASP A 217 7.06 -4.38 0.94
C ASP A 217 5.55 -4.67 0.90
N VAL A 218 5.13 -5.85 1.36
CA VAL A 218 3.71 -6.22 1.46
C VAL A 218 2.96 -5.24 2.38
N HIS A 219 3.49 -4.99 3.57
CA HIS A 219 2.86 -4.10 4.54
C HIS A 219 2.69 -2.68 3.97
N VAL A 220 3.74 -2.16 3.33
CA VAL A 220 3.73 -0.81 2.76
C VAL A 220 2.80 -0.72 1.56
N CYS A 221 2.67 -1.76 0.73
CA CYS A 221 1.66 -1.80 -0.33
C CYS A 221 0.23 -1.68 0.23
N ILE A 222 -0.05 -2.33 1.36
CA ILE A 222 -1.35 -2.21 2.04
C ILE A 222 -1.55 -0.78 2.59
N MET A 223 -0.49 -0.14 3.09
CA MET A 223 -0.57 1.29 3.47
C MET A 223 -0.83 2.21 2.26
N CYS A 224 -0.23 1.92 1.10
CA CYS A 224 -0.53 2.65 -0.14
C CYS A 224 -2.01 2.49 -0.53
N LEU A 225 -2.55 1.26 -0.48
CA LEU A 225 -3.96 1.01 -0.76
C LEU A 225 -4.88 1.70 0.24
N ARG A 226 -4.51 1.76 1.53
CA ARG A 226 -5.22 2.56 2.54
C ARG A 226 -5.27 4.03 2.16
N ALA A 227 -4.16 4.61 1.71
CA ALA A 227 -4.11 6.01 1.28
C ALA A 227 -5.00 6.26 0.05
N VAL A 228 -4.97 5.36 -0.93
CA VAL A 228 -5.85 5.40 -2.12
C VAL A 228 -7.33 5.33 -1.71
N MET A 229 -7.69 4.42 -0.80
CA MET A 229 -9.06 4.22 -0.32
C MET A 229 -9.58 5.39 0.54
N ASN A 230 -8.71 6.26 1.05
CA ASN A 230 -9.11 7.49 1.73
C ASN A 230 -9.64 8.56 0.76
N TYR A 231 -9.41 8.39 -0.55
CA TYR A 231 -10.03 9.20 -1.58
C TYR A 231 -11.25 8.49 -2.15
N GLN A 232 -12.43 9.12 -2.12
CA GLN A 232 -13.69 8.50 -2.57
C GLN A 232 -13.61 7.85 -3.96
N TYR A 233 -13.00 8.54 -4.93
CA TYR A 233 -12.80 7.98 -6.28
C TYR A 233 -11.84 6.78 -6.27
N GLY A 234 -10.74 6.85 -5.52
CA GLY A 234 -9.80 5.74 -5.35
C GLY A 234 -10.43 4.53 -4.65
N PHE A 235 -11.28 4.75 -3.66
CA PHE A 235 -12.06 3.71 -3.00
C PHE A 235 -12.96 2.96 -3.99
N ASN A 236 -13.71 3.68 -4.83
CA ASN A 236 -14.55 3.07 -5.86
C ASN A 236 -13.73 2.26 -6.88
N LEU A 237 -12.58 2.80 -7.30
CA LEU A 237 -11.67 2.08 -8.20
C LEU A 237 -11.19 0.76 -7.58
N VAL A 238 -10.79 0.77 -6.30
CA VAL A 238 -10.38 -0.45 -5.57
C VAL A 238 -11.51 -1.47 -5.51
N MET A 239 -12.75 -1.04 -5.25
CA MET A 239 -13.90 -1.94 -5.23
C MET A 239 -14.23 -2.54 -6.59
N SER A 240 -14.10 -1.76 -7.66
CA SER A 240 -14.35 -2.25 -9.02
C SER A 240 -13.18 -3.04 -9.61
N HIS A 241 -11.98 -2.93 -9.04
CA HIS A 241 -10.79 -3.56 -9.58
C HIS A 241 -10.87 -5.09 -9.36
N PRO A 242 -10.72 -5.92 -10.41
CA PRO A 242 -11.00 -7.36 -10.34
C PRO A 242 -10.17 -8.15 -9.31
N HIS A 243 -9.01 -7.63 -8.91
CA HIS A 243 -8.09 -8.31 -8.00
C HIS A 243 -7.78 -7.54 -6.71
N ALA A 244 -8.15 -6.27 -6.59
CA ALA A 244 -7.57 -5.44 -5.53
C ALA A 244 -8.01 -5.93 -4.15
N VAL A 245 -9.32 -6.15 -3.96
CA VAL A 245 -9.87 -6.66 -2.70
C VAL A 245 -9.41 -8.10 -2.43
N ASN A 246 -9.25 -8.92 -3.47
CA ASN A 246 -8.76 -10.30 -3.32
C ASN A 246 -7.31 -10.32 -2.83
N GLU A 247 -6.42 -9.50 -3.41
CA GLU A 247 -5.02 -9.39 -2.97
C GLU A 247 -4.90 -8.76 -1.57
N ILE A 248 -5.77 -7.78 -1.23
CA ILE A 248 -5.89 -7.29 0.14
C ILE A 248 -6.28 -8.44 1.09
N ALA A 249 -7.27 -9.26 0.74
CA ALA A 249 -7.68 -10.39 1.57
C ALA A 249 -6.60 -11.48 1.70
N LEU A 250 -5.86 -11.78 0.63
CA LEU A 250 -4.72 -12.71 0.65
C LEU A 250 -3.59 -12.23 1.57
N SER A 251 -3.47 -10.92 1.75
CA SER A 251 -2.50 -10.30 2.65
C SER A 251 -2.70 -10.68 4.13
N LEU A 252 -3.85 -11.27 4.51
CA LEU A 252 -4.08 -11.84 5.85
C LEU A 252 -3.12 -12.99 6.18
N ASN A 253 -2.54 -13.64 5.16
CA ASN A 253 -1.55 -14.71 5.33
C ASN A 253 -0.14 -14.17 5.69
N ASN A 254 0.05 -12.85 5.71
CA ASN A 254 1.32 -12.26 6.14
C ASN A 254 1.61 -12.59 7.62
N LYS A 255 2.86 -12.89 7.96
CA LYS A 255 3.26 -13.25 9.34
C LYS A 255 3.15 -12.09 10.33
N ASN A 256 3.20 -10.84 9.85
CA ASN A 256 3.16 -9.65 10.69
C ASN A 256 1.73 -9.32 11.14
N SER A 257 1.49 -9.34 12.45
CA SER A 257 0.19 -9.01 13.06
C SER A 257 -0.29 -7.59 12.74
N ARG A 258 0.64 -6.62 12.60
CA ARG A 258 0.32 -5.25 12.20
C ARG A 258 -0.26 -5.19 10.80
N THR A 259 0.26 -6.01 9.87
CA THR A 259 -0.30 -6.14 8.53
C THR A 259 -1.69 -6.74 8.58
N LYS A 260 -1.91 -7.81 9.36
CA LYS A 260 -3.22 -8.44 9.51
C LYS A 260 -4.28 -7.47 10.04
N ALA A 261 -3.94 -6.70 11.09
CA ALA A 261 -4.83 -5.69 11.65
C ALA A 261 -5.24 -4.65 10.61
N LEU A 262 -4.27 -4.09 9.89
CA LEU A 262 -4.55 -3.10 8.85
C LEU A 262 -5.39 -3.68 7.70
N VAL A 263 -5.13 -4.93 7.29
CA VAL A 263 -5.94 -5.62 6.27
C VAL A 263 -7.38 -5.78 6.76
N LEU A 264 -7.59 -6.20 8.00
CA LEU A 264 -8.94 -6.33 8.57
C LEU A 264 -9.67 -4.97 8.64
N GLU A 265 -8.97 -3.88 8.98
CA GLU A 265 -9.54 -2.52 8.94
C GLU A 265 -10.02 -2.16 7.53
N LEU A 266 -9.21 -2.42 6.50
CA LEU A 266 -9.59 -2.13 5.10
C LEU A 266 -10.77 -2.99 4.63
N LEU A 267 -10.76 -4.29 4.91
CA LEU A 267 -11.84 -5.19 4.53
C LEU A 267 -13.14 -4.84 5.25
N ALA A 268 -13.08 -4.42 6.53
CA ALA A 268 -14.24 -3.94 7.27
C ALA A 268 -14.83 -2.68 6.63
N ALA A 269 -13.99 -1.71 6.23
CA ALA A 269 -14.44 -0.51 5.54
C ALA A 269 -15.15 -0.83 4.21
N VAL A 270 -14.62 -1.77 3.41
CA VAL A 270 -15.28 -2.24 2.19
C VAL A 270 -16.57 -2.98 2.49
N CYS A 271 -16.64 -3.78 3.55
CA CYS A 271 -17.83 -4.55 3.92
C CYS A 271 -19.03 -3.64 4.26
N LEU A 272 -18.78 -2.48 4.87
CA LEU A 272 -19.81 -1.57 5.37
C LEU A 272 -20.50 -0.73 4.29
N VAL A 273 -19.98 -0.70 3.05
CA VAL A 273 -20.60 0.04 1.94
C VAL A 273 -21.55 -0.83 1.13
N ARG A 274 -22.48 -0.19 0.41
CA ARG A 274 -23.47 -0.87 -0.43
C ARG A 274 -22.78 -1.75 -1.49
N GLY A 275 -23.18 -3.02 -1.57
CA GLY A 275 -22.57 -4.01 -2.49
C GLY A 275 -21.21 -4.56 -2.02
N GLY A 276 -20.61 -3.99 -0.97
CA GLY A 276 -19.32 -4.41 -0.45
C GLY A 276 -19.32 -5.80 0.19
N HIS A 277 -20.42 -6.19 0.81
CA HIS A 277 -20.56 -7.52 1.44
C HIS A 277 -20.34 -8.66 0.45
N GLU A 278 -20.90 -8.59 -0.76
CA GLU A 278 -20.74 -9.61 -1.81
C GLU A 278 -19.29 -9.68 -2.30
N ILE A 279 -18.63 -8.51 -2.44
CA ILE A 279 -17.22 -8.42 -2.83
C ILE A 279 -16.34 -9.07 -1.76
N ILE A 280 -16.59 -8.80 -0.48
CA ILE A 280 -15.84 -9.40 0.63
C ILE A 280 -16.08 -10.91 0.71
N LEU A 281 -17.33 -11.37 0.56
CA LEU A 281 -17.63 -12.80 0.51
C LEU A 281 -16.90 -13.49 -0.65
N SER A 282 -16.92 -12.88 -1.84
CA SER A 282 -16.20 -13.37 -3.01
C SER A 282 -14.69 -13.41 -2.77
N ALA A 283 -14.13 -12.33 -2.19
CA ALA A 283 -12.69 -12.23 -1.91
C ALA A 283 -12.23 -13.21 -0.84
N LEU A 284 -12.95 -13.33 0.27
CA LEU A 284 -12.65 -14.30 1.32
C LEU A 284 -12.88 -15.73 0.84
N THR A 285 -13.89 -15.98 0.00
CA THR A 285 -14.08 -17.29 -0.63
C THR A 285 -12.96 -17.61 -1.60
N THR A 286 -12.47 -16.62 -2.37
CA THR A 286 -11.34 -16.77 -3.30
C THR A 286 -10.01 -16.92 -2.56
N SER A 287 -9.86 -16.28 -1.40
CA SER A 287 -8.69 -16.41 -0.51
C SER A 287 -8.71 -17.73 0.29
N LYS A 288 -9.90 -18.29 0.55
CA LYS A 288 -10.11 -19.58 1.24
C LYS A 288 -10.16 -20.81 0.31
N ARG A 289 -10.51 -20.63 -0.96
CA ARG A 289 -10.56 -21.73 -1.95
C ARG A 289 -9.16 -22.15 -2.35
#